data_AF-A0A1S2LSC5-F1
#
_entry.id   AF-A0A1S2LSC5-F1
#
_cell.length_a   1.000
_cell.length_b   1.000
_cell.length_c   1.000
_cell.angle_alpha   90.00
_cell.angle_beta   90.00
_cell.angle_gamma   90.00
#
_symmetry.space_group_name_H-M   'P 1'
#
loop_
_entity.id
_entity.type
_entity.pdbx_description
1 polymer ?
#
loop_
_entity_poly.entity_id
_entity_poly.type
_entity_poly.pdbx_seq_one_letter_code
_entity_poly.pdbx_strand_id
1 'polypeptide(L)'
;MNSYYNRKKQTIAILLTFLLVIQLVSPIITMSSTLPIQEFKTVDDYYIIHQSEIWNIDKSIDKPIIIGQDATLTIKSGIDVNIFADLIVYGELENSGRVFMNNHDIYANSMNMGWMTITGDANYPSHGVIQNNGTLNNVGTLNVMGPDQYPIAPFIVDDLIHNSTVTSQEIVIEGRTVAGFIVKANDQQVLTETNGTFQLSLSLNQGLNEINLSYVDVFDREYFTETLSITFQKDEEATNTTDANASVDPKNDKGETLPRQF
;
A
#
# COMPACT_ATOMS: atom_id res chain seq x y z
N MET A 1 68.07 44.44 3.22
CA MET A 1 67.01 43.90 2.32
C MET A 1 66.88 42.37 2.36
N ASN A 2 67.94 41.57 2.60
CA ASN A 2 67.84 40.08 2.61
C ASN A 2 67.07 39.44 3.79
N SER A 3 66.91 40.14 4.93
CA SER A 3 66.24 39.58 6.12
C SER A 3 64.70 39.50 5.97
N TYR A 4 64.10 40.44 5.24
CA TYR A 4 62.64 40.51 5.08
C TYR A 4 62.10 39.42 4.13
N TYR A 5 62.92 39.02 3.15
CA TYR A 5 62.53 38.03 2.14
C TYR A 5 62.48 36.60 2.72
N ASN A 6 63.39 36.27 3.64
CA ASN A 6 63.44 34.94 4.27
C ASN A 6 62.30 34.70 5.26
N ARG A 7 61.83 35.73 5.97
CA ARG A 7 60.68 35.59 6.89
C ARG A 7 59.38 35.27 6.14
N LYS A 8 59.13 35.87 4.97
CA LYS A 8 57.92 35.57 4.18
C LYS A 8 57.88 34.14 3.65
N LYS A 9 59.03 33.56 3.26
CA LYS A 9 59.08 32.15 2.79
C LYS A 9 58.80 31.16 3.93
N GLN A 10 59.26 31.44 5.14
CA GLN A 10 59.00 30.59 6.30
C GLN A 10 57.52 30.61 6.72
N THR A 11 56.86 31.76 6.67
CA THR A 11 55.43 31.87 7.02
C THR A 11 54.54 31.16 6.00
N ILE A 12 54.86 31.26 4.71
CA ILE A 12 54.09 30.57 3.64
C ILE A 12 54.26 29.05 3.73
N ALA A 13 55.47 28.56 4.03
CA ALA A 13 55.70 27.13 4.20
C ALA A 13 54.91 26.55 5.39
N ILE A 14 54.87 27.24 6.53
CA ILE A 14 54.11 26.77 7.71
C ILE A 14 52.61 26.76 7.43
N LEU A 15 52.08 27.75 6.71
CA LEU A 15 50.65 27.81 6.37
C LEU A 15 50.23 26.69 5.40
N LEU A 16 51.09 26.36 4.43
CA LEU A 16 50.85 25.26 3.48
C LEU A 16 50.93 23.88 4.16
N THR A 17 51.84 23.69 5.11
CA THR A 17 51.89 22.44 5.89
C THR A 17 50.67 22.30 6.80
N PHE A 18 50.16 23.39 7.37
CA PHE A 18 48.94 23.35 8.19
C PHE A 18 47.68 23.07 7.35
N LEU A 19 47.62 23.56 6.11
CA LEU A 19 46.51 23.28 5.19
C LEU A 19 46.51 21.83 4.68
N LEU A 20 47.69 21.22 4.52
CA LEU A 20 47.82 19.83 4.05
C LEU A 20 47.45 18.81 5.15
N VAL A 21 47.68 19.13 6.43
CA VAL A 21 47.38 18.21 7.55
C VAL A 21 45.88 18.16 7.87
N ILE A 22 45.10 19.20 7.56
CA ILE A 22 43.65 19.22 7.82
C ILE A 22 42.87 18.33 6.85
N GLN A 23 43.41 17.98 5.67
CA GLN A 23 42.70 17.13 4.70
C GLN A 23 42.78 15.62 4.97
N LEU A 24 43.54 15.17 5.97
CA LEU A 24 43.74 13.74 6.25
C LEU A 24 42.95 13.20 7.45
N VAL A 25 42.08 14.02 8.06
CA VAL A 25 41.24 13.60 9.20
C VAL A 25 39.79 14.05 8.99
N SER A 26 39.24 13.74 7.83
CA SER A 26 37.77 13.74 7.70
C SER A 26 37.28 12.43 8.33
N PRO A 27 36.52 12.43 9.43
CA PRO A 27 35.81 11.22 9.83
C PRO A 27 34.95 10.79 8.64
N ILE A 28 35.14 9.57 8.17
CA ILE A 28 34.18 8.93 7.28
C ILE A 28 32.92 8.78 8.14
N ILE A 29 32.04 9.78 8.10
CA ILE A 29 30.69 9.65 8.60
C ILE A 29 30.00 8.79 7.56
N THR A 30 30.08 7.46 7.75
CA THR A 30 29.12 6.55 7.13
C THR A 30 27.76 6.89 7.73
N MET A 31 27.06 7.82 7.11
CA MET A 31 25.63 7.98 7.32
C MET A 31 24.98 6.73 6.75
N SER A 32 24.85 5.70 7.59
CA SER A 32 23.92 4.62 7.36
C SER A 32 22.53 5.21 7.52
N SER A 33 22.01 5.84 6.46
CA SER A 33 20.62 6.26 6.39
C SER A 33 19.76 5.02 6.18
N THR A 34 19.69 4.16 7.20
CA THR A 34 18.55 3.26 7.29
C THR A 34 17.39 4.16 7.64
N LEU A 35 16.64 4.58 6.60
CA LEU A 35 15.32 5.16 6.81
C LEU A 35 14.58 4.20 7.75
N PRO A 36 13.90 4.72 8.79
CA PRO A 36 13.10 3.86 9.65
C PRO A 36 12.18 3.04 8.74
N ILE A 37 12.25 1.72 8.87
CA ILE A 37 11.34 0.81 8.18
C ILE A 37 9.95 1.22 8.64
N GLN A 38 9.18 1.84 7.76
CA GLN A 38 7.83 2.28 8.07
C GLN A 38 7.00 1.01 8.21
N GLU A 39 6.51 0.73 9.41
CA GLU A 39 5.64 -0.41 9.66
C GLU A 39 4.33 -0.17 8.90
N PHE A 40 4.03 -1.04 7.94
CA PHE A 40 2.76 -0.99 7.23
C PHE A 40 1.65 -1.35 8.22
N LYS A 41 0.76 -0.42 8.48
CA LYS A 41 -0.47 -0.69 9.22
C LYS A 41 -1.39 -1.55 8.35
N THR A 42 -2.11 -2.47 8.97
CA THR A 42 -3.04 -3.35 8.28
C THR A 42 -4.34 -2.62 7.95
N VAL A 43 -5.12 -3.13 7.01
CA VAL A 43 -6.45 -2.56 6.67
C VAL A 43 -7.37 -2.47 7.90
N ASP A 44 -7.24 -3.42 8.83
CA ASP A 44 -8.09 -3.49 10.03
C ASP A 44 -7.74 -2.42 11.09
N ASP A 45 -6.60 -1.74 10.94
CA ASP A 45 -6.18 -0.62 11.81
C ASP A 45 -6.86 0.71 11.44
N TYR A 46 -7.62 0.75 10.34
CA TYR A 46 -8.28 1.94 9.83
C TYR A 46 -9.81 1.83 9.87
N TYR A 47 -10.48 2.97 9.86
CA TYR A 47 -11.88 3.08 9.47
C TYR A 47 -11.92 3.57 8.02
N ILE A 48 -12.05 2.65 7.06
CA ILE A 48 -12.04 2.98 5.63
C ILE A 48 -13.47 3.09 5.11
N ILE A 49 -13.78 4.25 4.53
CA ILE A 49 -15.03 4.55 3.86
C ILE A 49 -14.83 4.24 2.38
N HIS A 50 -15.21 3.02 1.98
CA HIS A 50 -15.11 2.56 0.59
C HIS A 50 -16.28 3.03 -0.27
N GLN A 51 -17.44 3.29 0.35
CA GLN A 51 -18.65 3.77 -0.29
C GLN A 51 -19.17 5.01 0.42
N SER A 52 -19.92 5.86 -0.29
CA SER A 52 -20.41 7.11 0.28
C SER A 52 -21.26 6.90 1.54
N GLU A 53 -20.94 7.63 2.61
CA GLU A 53 -21.58 7.54 3.92
C GLU A 53 -22.16 8.89 4.33
N ILE A 54 -23.29 8.86 5.06
CA ILE A 54 -23.87 10.06 5.67
C ILE A 54 -23.89 9.88 7.18
N TRP A 55 -23.18 10.76 7.88
CA TRP A 55 -23.23 10.85 9.34
C TRP A 55 -24.24 11.92 9.76
N ASN A 56 -25.36 11.45 10.30
CA ASN A 56 -26.48 12.24 10.80
C ASN A 56 -26.71 12.04 12.32
N ILE A 57 -25.73 11.47 13.01
CA ILE A 57 -25.67 11.28 14.46
C ILE A 57 -24.25 11.57 14.92
N ASP A 58 -24.12 11.99 16.18
CA ASP A 58 -22.81 12.23 16.79
C ASP A 58 -21.96 10.95 16.79
N LYS A 59 -20.67 11.09 16.53
CA LYS A 59 -19.72 9.97 16.42
C LYS A 59 -18.41 10.28 17.15
N SER A 60 -17.80 9.23 17.69
CA SER A 60 -16.44 9.23 18.20
C SER A 60 -15.68 8.09 17.55
N ILE A 61 -14.53 8.37 16.94
CA ILE A 61 -13.72 7.41 16.19
C ILE A 61 -12.27 7.51 16.67
N ASP A 62 -11.69 6.39 17.08
CA ASP A 62 -10.34 6.26 17.64
C ASP A 62 -9.33 5.64 16.66
N LYS A 63 -9.77 5.32 15.44
CA LYS A 63 -8.93 4.84 14.35
C LYS A 63 -8.72 5.94 13.30
N PRO A 64 -7.59 5.93 12.58
CA PRO A 64 -7.43 6.81 11.42
C PRO A 64 -8.52 6.52 10.40
N ILE A 65 -9.06 7.58 9.80
CA ILE A 65 -10.14 7.48 8.81
C ILE A 65 -9.55 7.67 7.43
N ILE A 66 -9.91 6.79 6.50
CA ILE A 66 -9.61 6.94 5.07
C ILE A 66 -10.93 7.09 4.31
N ILE A 67 -11.08 8.17 3.55
CA ILE A 67 -12.17 8.31 2.57
C ILE A 67 -11.61 7.88 1.22
N GLY A 68 -12.07 6.74 0.69
CA GLY A 68 -11.62 6.20 -0.60
C GLY A 68 -11.97 7.11 -1.78
N GLN A 69 -11.30 6.94 -2.91
CA GLN A 69 -11.33 7.92 -4.03
C GLN A 69 -12.74 8.19 -4.58
N ASP A 70 -13.58 7.15 -4.60
CA ASP A 70 -14.93 7.19 -5.17
C ASP A 70 -16.00 7.33 -4.08
N ALA A 71 -15.59 7.64 -2.85
CA ALA A 71 -16.47 7.79 -1.71
C ALA A 71 -16.59 9.25 -1.27
N THR A 72 -17.80 9.61 -0.86
CA THR A 72 -18.08 10.87 -0.17
C THR A 72 -18.50 10.59 1.27
N LEU A 73 -17.81 11.19 2.24
CA LEU A 73 -18.29 11.28 3.61
C LEU A 73 -19.07 12.59 3.78
N THR A 74 -20.36 12.51 4.10
CA THR A 74 -21.18 13.69 4.40
C THR A 74 -21.48 13.79 5.89
N ILE A 75 -21.00 14.85 6.55
CA ILE A 75 -21.32 15.16 7.95
C ILE A 75 -22.40 16.24 7.97
N LYS A 76 -23.60 15.89 8.46
CA LYS A 76 -24.74 16.80 8.47
C LYS A 76 -24.59 17.93 9.51
N SER A 77 -25.32 19.03 9.27
CA SER A 77 -25.37 20.15 10.20
C SER A 77 -25.92 19.72 11.56
N GLY A 78 -25.34 20.29 12.63
CA GLY A 78 -25.71 20.00 14.01
C GLY A 78 -25.09 18.73 14.60
N ILE A 79 -24.31 17.99 13.81
CA ILE A 79 -23.62 16.76 14.24
C ILE A 79 -22.23 17.07 14.76
N ASP A 80 -21.88 16.45 15.89
CA ASP A 80 -20.55 16.46 16.48
C ASP A 80 -19.80 15.16 16.17
N VAL A 81 -18.63 15.31 15.53
CA VAL A 81 -17.75 14.19 15.19
C VAL A 81 -16.41 14.40 15.90
N ASN A 82 -16.05 13.47 16.78
CA ASN A 82 -14.78 13.47 17.49
C ASN A 82 -13.86 12.42 16.88
N ILE A 83 -12.75 12.84 16.30
CA ILE A 83 -11.74 11.97 15.69
C ILE A 83 -10.49 12.06 16.56
N PHE A 84 -10.01 10.92 17.05
CA PHE A 84 -8.81 10.79 17.90
C PHE A 84 -7.65 10.16 17.13
N ALA A 85 -7.61 10.41 15.82
CA ALA A 85 -6.62 9.90 14.88
C ALA A 85 -6.62 10.77 13.61
N ASP A 86 -5.74 10.44 12.67
CA ASP A 86 -5.60 11.20 11.43
C ASP A 86 -6.78 10.96 10.47
N LEU A 87 -7.09 11.98 9.68
CA LEU A 87 -8.09 11.91 8.61
C LEU A 87 -7.38 12.04 7.25
N ILE A 88 -7.52 11.01 6.41
CA ILE A 88 -6.91 10.93 5.10
C ILE A 88 -8.02 10.91 4.04
N VAL A 89 -8.03 11.91 3.15
CA VAL A 89 -9.10 12.09 2.17
C VAL A 89 -8.55 11.83 0.79
N TYR A 90 -8.88 10.69 0.17
CA TYR A 90 -8.62 10.45 -1.26
C TYR A 90 -9.84 10.80 -2.13
N GLY A 91 -11.05 10.62 -1.60
CA GLY A 91 -12.31 11.03 -2.22
C GLY A 91 -12.77 12.42 -1.77
N GLU A 92 -13.99 12.50 -1.22
CA GLU A 92 -14.59 13.77 -0.81
C GLU A 92 -15.12 13.77 0.63
N LEU A 93 -14.87 14.84 1.37
CA LEU A 93 -15.52 15.15 2.65
C LEU A 93 -16.43 16.37 2.50
N GLU A 94 -17.73 16.18 2.67
CA GLU A 94 -18.70 17.26 2.79
C GLU A 94 -19.03 17.51 4.26
N ASN A 95 -18.40 18.50 4.87
CA ASN A 95 -18.65 18.85 6.27
C ASN A 95 -19.59 20.04 6.41
N SER A 96 -20.76 19.83 7.01
CA SER A 96 -21.66 20.89 7.49
C SER A 96 -21.81 20.90 9.02
N GLY A 97 -21.18 19.97 9.74
CA GLY A 97 -21.26 19.80 11.20
C GLY A 97 -20.11 20.45 11.95
N ARG A 98 -19.77 19.88 13.12
CA ARG A 98 -18.57 20.24 13.90
C ARG A 98 -17.68 19.00 14.02
N VAL A 99 -16.46 19.10 13.50
CA VAL A 99 -15.46 18.03 13.59
C VAL A 99 -14.37 18.47 14.57
N PHE A 100 -14.05 17.61 15.52
CA PHE A 100 -12.99 17.79 16.50
C PHE A 100 -11.88 16.77 16.20
N MET A 101 -10.73 17.25 15.72
CA MET A 101 -9.59 16.40 15.35
C MET A 101 -8.65 16.08 16.53
N ASN A 102 -8.84 16.69 17.70
CA ASN A 102 -8.07 16.40 18.92
C ASN A 102 -6.53 16.43 18.74
N ASN A 103 -6.04 17.41 17.97
CA ASN A 103 -4.65 17.64 17.57
C ASN A 103 -4.07 16.61 16.59
N HIS A 104 -4.93 15.88 15.88
CA HIS A 104 -4.53 15.02 14.77
C HIS A 104 -4.57 15.74 13.42
N ASP A 105 -3.91 15.14 12.44
CA ASP A 105 -3.69 15.74 11.14
C ASP A 105 -4.81 15.42 10.16
N ILE A 106 -5.01 16.32 9.20
CA ILE A 106 -5.88 16.12 8.04
C ILE A 106 -5.01 16.15 6.79
N TYR A 107 -5.14 15.13 5.95
CA TYR A 107 -4.49 15.01 4.65
C TYR A 107 -5.54 15.13 3.55
N ALA A 108 -5.41 16.17 2.72
CA ALA A 108 -6.32 16.47 1.63
C ALA A 108 -5.53 17.14 0.50
N ASN A 109 -6.01 17.07 -0.74
CA ASN A 109 -5.40 17.77 -1.85
C ASN A 109 -6.07 19.12 -2.10
N SER A 110 -7.37 19.24 -1.80
CA SER A 110 -8.10 20.49 -1.91
C SER A 110 -9.00 20.71 -0.72
N MET A 111 -9.07 21.96 -0.24
CA MET A 111 -10.01 22.38 0.79
C MET A 111 -10.74 23.64 0.35
N ASN A 112 -12.06 23.56 0.30
CA ASN A 112 -12.96 24.67 0.07
C ASN A 112 -13.64 25.08 1.37
N MET A 113 -13.43 26.34 1.77
CA MET A 113 -14.01 26.96 2.97
C MET A 113 -15.16 27.93 2.63
N GLY A 114 -15.71 27.83 1.41
CA GLY A 114 -16.77 28.69 0.88
C GLY A 114 -16.26 30.02 0.33
N TRP A 115 -15.37 30.71 1.04
CA TRP A 115 -14.77 31.99 0.62
C TRP A 115 -13.34 31.85 0.06
N MET A 116 -12.74 30.68 0.20
CA MET A 116 -11.38 30.38 -0.25
C MET A 116 -11.26 28.90 -0.58
N THR A 117 -10.47 28.61 -1.61
CA THR A 117 -10.03 27.26 -1.95
C THR A 117 -8.51 27.20 -1.83
N ILE A 118 -8.00 26.26 -1.06
CA ILE A 118 -6.58 25.90 -1.00
C ILE A 118 -6.43 24.60 -1.79
N THR A 119 -5.48 24.56 -2.73
CA THR A 119 -5.18 23.37 -3.54
C THR A 119 -3.70 23.09 -3.45
N GLY A 120 -3.34 21.83 -3.19
CA GLY A 120 -1.97 21.35 -3.14
C GLY A 120 -1.43 21.08 -4.54
N ASP A 121 -1.83 19.94 -5.10
CA ASP A 121 -1.48 19.55 -6.47
C ASP A 121 -2.63 19.85 -7.43
N ALA A 122 -2.37 20.76 -8.37
CA ALA A 122 -3.31 21.19 -9.38
C ALA A 122 -3.57 20.14 -10.48
N ASN A 123 -2.76 19.08 -10.57
CA ASN A 123 -2.97 17.99 -11.53
C ASN A 123 -4.11 17.05 -11.09
N TYR A 124 -4.44 17.04 -9.79
CA TYR A 124 -5.44 16.15 -9.20
C TYR A 124 -6.57 16.90 -8.49
N PRO A 125 -7.23 17.89 -9.13
CA PRO A 125 -8.13 18.82 -8.45
C PRO A 125 -9.42 18.15 -7.93
N SER A 126 -9.76 16.97 -8.47
CA SER A 126 -10.93 16.17 -8.06
C SER A 126 -10.65 15.16 -6.96
N HIS A 127 -9.39 14.98 -6.56
CA HIS A 127 -9.00 14.02 -5.53
C HIS A 127 -8.80 14.73 -4.20
N GLY A 128 -9.07 14.02 -3.12
CA GLY A 128 -8.86 14.49 -1.75
C GLY A 128 -9.49 15.85 -1.45
N VAL A 129 -10.78 15.99 -1.75
CA VAL A 129 -11.51 17.25 -1.66
C VAL A 129 -12.23 17.36 -0.33
N ILE A 130 -12.11 18.51 0.33
CA ILE A 130 -12.89 18.86 1.52
C ILE A 130 -13.77 20.06 1.22
N GLN A 131 -15.09 19.88 1.22
CA GLN A 131 -16.09 20.95 1.22
C GLN A 131 -16.49 21.26 2.67
N ASN A 132 -15.82 22.25 3.28
CA ASN A 132 -16.05 22.60 4.68
C ASN A 132 -16.97 23.82 4.83
N ASN A 133 -18.27 23.56 4.97
CA ASN A 133 -19.30 24.54 5.37
C ASN A 133 -19.56 24.54 6.88
N GLY A 134 -18.99 23.58 7.61
CA GLY A 134 -19.06 23.46 9.06
C GLY A 134 -17.82 24.03 9.77
N THR A 135 -17.51 23.48 10.94
CA THR A 135 -16.29 23.82 11.70
C THR A 135 -15.36 22.61 11.80
N LEU A 136 -14.06 22.87 11.67
CA LEU A 136 -12.99 21.94 12.03
C LEU A 136 -12.26 22.55 13.23
N ASN A 137 -12.20 21.82 14.34
CA ASN A 137 -11.63 22.28 15.60
C ASN A 137 -10.47 21.39 16.01
N ASN A 138 -9.46 21.99 16.67
CA ASN A 138 -8.29 21.29 17.19
C ASN A 138 -7.60 20.42 16.12
N VAL A 139 -7.44 20.95 14.91
CA VAL A 139 -6.63 20.29 13.87
C VAL A 139 -5.17 20.47 14.23
N GLY A 140 -4.40 19.39 14.26
CA GLY A 140 -2.95 19.45 14.45
C GLY A 140 -2.31 20.18 13.28
N THR A 141 -2.28 19.50 12.14
CA THR A 141 -1.83 20.04 10.85
C THR A 141 -2.87 19.79 9.78
N LEU A 142 -3.14 20.80 8.94
CA LEU A 142 -3.87 20.63 7.71
C LEU A 142 -2.87 20.53 6.54
N ASN A 143 -2.63 19.31 6.08
CA ASN A 143 -1.69 19.01 5.00
C ASN A 143 -2.39 19.09 3.64
N VAL A 144 -2.31 20.26 3.00
CA VAL A 144 -2.80 20.51 1.62
C VAL A 144 -1.62 20.71 0.65
N MET A 145 -0.52 19.99 0.84
CA MET A 145 0.75 20.25 0.13
C MET A 145 0.97 19.34 -1.10
N GLY A 146 -0.08 18.67 -1.58
CA GLY A 146 0.00 17.74 -2.70
C GLY A 146 0.28 16.30 -2.26
N PRO A 147 0.41 15.38 -3.24
CA PRO A 147 0.33 13.96 -2.98
C PRO A 147 1.50 13.44 -2.15
N ASP A 148 2.71 13.97 -2.28
CA ASP A 148 3.91 13.45 -1.58
C ASP A 148 3.82 13.43 -0.04
N GLN A 149 2.90 14.18 0.55
CA GLN A 149 2.71 14.25 2.01
C GLN A 149 1.61 13.31 2.53
N TYR A 150 0.89 12.61 1.66
CA TYR A 150 -0.11 11.65 2.11
C TYR A 150 0.55 10.43 2.76
N PRO A 151 0.01 9.93 3.89
CA PRO A 151 0.42 8.67 4.48
C PRO A 151 0.33 7.53 3.47
N ILE A 152 1.16 6.52 3.66
CA ILE A 152 1.06 5.26 2.91
C ILE A 152 -0.25 4.59 3.30
N ALA A 153 -1.05 4.21 2.31
CA ALA A 153 -2.33 3.54 2.52
C ALA A 153 -2.11 2.09 3.01
N PRO A 154 -3.06 1.51 3.77
CA PRO A 154 -2.98 0.12 4.15
C PRO A 154 -3.11 -0.79 2.93
N PHE A 155 -2.36 -1.89 2.94
CA PHE A 155 -2.40 -2.93 1.94
C PHE A 155 -2.21 -4.28 2.63
N ILE A 156 -3.01 -5.26 2.26
CA ILE A 156 -2.88 -6.63 2.77
C ILE A 156 -3.19 -7.62 1.64
N VAL A 157 -2.39 -8.67 1.56
CA VAL A 157 -2.64 -9.86 0.76
C VAL A 157 -3.18 -10.92 1.69
N ASP A 158 -4.19 -11.67 1.25
CA ASP A 158 -4.68 -12.79 2.04
C ASP A 158 -3.63 -13.92 2.00
N ASP A 159 -3.11 -14.30 3.17
CA ASP A 159 -1.88 -15.11 3.41
C ASP A 159 -1.79 -16.48 2.70
N LEU A 160 -2.82 -16.92 1.99
CA LEU A 160 -3.02 -18.31 1.56
C LEU A 160 -1.94 -18.89 0.63
N ILE A 161 -1.06 -18.07 0.06
CA ILE A 161 -0.13 -18.51 -0.99
C ILE A 161 1.35 -18.19 -0.73
N HIS A 162 1.70 -17.39 0.28
CA HIS A 162 3.08 -16.98 0.49
C HIS A 162 3.98 -18.16 0.92
N ASN A 163 5.13 -18.34 0.25
CA ASN A 163 6.05 -19.47 0.45
C ASN A 163 5.41 -20.86 0.26
N SER A 164 4.34 -20.94 -0.53
CA SER A 164 3.62 -22.19 -0.80
C SER A 164 4.17 -22.94 -2.01
N THR A 165 3.85 -24.24 -2.09
CA THR A 165 4.01 -25.04 -3.31
C THR A 165 2.62 -25.37 -3.87
N VAL A 166 2.41 -25.07 -5.15
CA VAL A 166 1.12 -25.26 -5.83
C VAL A 166 1.27 -26.21 -7.02
N THR A 167 0.21 -26.92 -7.37
CA THR A 167 0.14 -27.82 -8.53
C THR A 167 -0.66 -27.24 -9.70
N SER A 168 -1.31 -26.09 -9.49
CA SER A 168 -1.95 -25.31 -10.55
C SER A 168 -0.94 -24.36 -11.18
N GLN A 169 -0.94 -24.29 -12.52
CA GLN A 169 -0.15 -23.30 -13.26
C GLN A 169 -0.72 -21.88 -13.07
N GLU A 170 -1.98 -21.76 -12.70
CA GLU A 170 -2.63 -20.48 -12.43
C GLU A 170 -2.92 -20.33 -10.94
N ILE A 171 -2.59 -19.17 -10.40
CA ILE A 171 -2.96 -18.77 -9.04
C ILE A 171 -3.79 -17.51 -9.06
N VAL A 172 -4.51 -17.30 -7.97
CA VAL A 172 -5.27 -16.09 -7.71
C VAL A 172 -4.71 -15.44 -6.46
N ILE A 173 -4.28 -14.18 -6.58
CA ILE A 173 -3.88 -13.34 -5.46
C ILE A 173 -5.10 -12.51 -5.07
N GLU A 174 -5.50 -12.62 -3.82
CA GLU A 174 -6.59 -11.85 -3.22
C GLU A 174 -6.06 -10.97 -2.10
N GLY A 175 -6.72 -9.84 -1.88
CA GLY A 175 -6.35 -8.95 -0.80
C GLY A 175 -7.23 -7.72 -0.71
N ARG A 176 -6.83 -6.79 0.15
CA ARG A 176 -7.57 -5.56 0.46
C ARG A 176 -6.68 -4.33 0.48
N THR A 177 -7.20 -3.21 -0.01
CA THR A 177 -6.61 -1.87 0.08
C THR A 177 -7.70 -0.81 -0.09
N VAL A 178 -7.34 0.44 -0.37
CA VAL A 178 -8.28 1.54 -0.63
C VAL A 178 -8.96 1.32 -1.98
N ALA A 179 -10.28 1.50 -2.02
CA ALA A 179 -11.07 1.35 -3.25
C ALA A 179 -10.57 2.30 -4.35
N GLY A 180 -10.49 1.78 -5.57
CA GLY A 180 -10.07 2.55 -6.74
C GLY A 180 -8.56 2.67 -6.96
N PHE A 181 -7.72 2.11 -6.08
CA PHE A 181 -6.28 2.01 -6.31
C PHE A 181 -5.99 0.94 -7.37
N ILE A 182 -4.82 1.00 -7.99
CA ILE A 182 -4.35 -0.03 -8.93
C ILE A 182 -3.37 -0.94 -8.20
N VAL A 183 -3.70 -2.22 -8.06
CA VAL A 183 -2.76 -3.23 -7.53
C VAL A 183 -2.02 -3.86 -8.69
N LYS A 184 -0.70 -3.98 -8.56
CA LYS A 184 0.19 -4.59 -9.55
C LYS A 184 0.85 -5.83 -8.97
N ALA A 185 0.94 -6.87 -9.80
CA ALA A 185 1.72 -8.06 -9.52
C ALA A 185 2.55 -8.40 -10.77
N ASN A 186 3.85 -8.09 -10.72
CA ASN A 186 4.71 -8.07 -11.91
C ASN A 186 4.09 -7.21 -13.05
N ASP A 187 3.83 -7.79 -14.23
CA ASP A 187 3.27 -7.09 -15.40
C ASP A 187 1.73 -7.05 -15.42
N GLN A 188 1.06 -7.68 -14.46
CA GLN A 188 -0.40 -7.66 -14.35
C GLN A 188 -0.85 -6.57 -13.39
N GLN A 189 -2.01 -5.99 -13.67
CA GLN A 189 -2.62 -4.99 -12.78
C GLN A 189 -4.13 -5.12 -12.73
N VAL A 190 -4.71 -4.77 -11.59
CA VAL A 190 -6.16 -4.77 -11.36
C VAL A 190 -6.57 -3.52 -10.58
N LEU A 191 -7.73 -2.97 -10.91
CA LEU A 191 -8.33 -1.89 -10.13
C LEU A 191 -9.02 -2.49 -8.90
N THR A 192 -8.74 -1.95 -7.72
CA THR A 192 -9.40 -2.34 -6.47
C THR A 192 -10.88 -1.98 -6.52
N GLU A 193 -11.73 -2.92 -6.15
CA GLU A 193 -13.18 -2.79 -6.19
C GLU A 193 -13.72 -1.77 -5.16
N THR A 194 -15.01 -1.44 -5.29
CA THR A 194 -15.72 -0.46 -4.44
C THR A 194 -15.83 -0.83 -2.96
N ASN A 195 -15.48 -2.05 -2.57
CA ASN A 195 -15.41 -2.53 -1.19
C ASN A 195 -13.95 -2.63 -0.69
N GLY A 196 -12.97 -2.21 -1.50
CA GLY A 196 -11.55 -2.32 -1.18
C GLY A 196 -10.91 -3.66 -1.50
N THR A 197 -11.62 -4.65 -2.06
CA THR A 197 -11.02 -5.95 -2.42
C THR A 197 -10.38 -5.91 -3.80
N PHE A 198 -9.35 -6.72 -4.02
CA PHE A 198 -8.80 -6.97 -5.34
C PHE A 198 -8.58 -8.47 -5.55
N GLN A 199 -8.61 -8.89 -6.81
CA GLN A 199 -8.32 -10.25 -7.22
C GLN A 199 -7.48 -10.20 -8.51
N LEU A 200 -6.33 -10.88 -8.52
CA LEU A 200 -5.40 -10.87 -9.65
C LEU A 200 -4.98 -12.31 -9.98
N SER A 201 -5.22 -12.73 -11.23
CA SER A 201 -4.83 -14.07 -11.70
C SER A 201 -3.45 -14.03 -12.35
N LEU A 202 -2.56 -14.95 -11.95
CA LEU A 202 -1.20 -15.05 -12.47
C LEU A 202 -0.91 -16.45 -12.99
N SER A 203 -0.27 -16.51 -14.15
CA SER A 203 0.35 -17.74 -14.65
C SER A 203 1.75 -17.90 -14.06
N LEU A 204 2.04 -19.10 -13.54
CA LEU A 204 3.31 -19.50 -12.98
C LEU A 204 4.14 -20.29 -14.00
N ASN A 205 5.45 -20.14 -13.91
CA ASN A 205 6.41 -21.00 -14.57
C ASN A 205 6.80 -22.17 -13.65
N GLN A 206 7.18 -23.31 -14.22
CA GLN A 206 7.66 -24.44 -13.43
C GLN A 206 8.84 -24.01 -12.53
N GLY A 207 8.78 -24.37 -11.25
CA GLY A 207 9.78 -24.01 -10.25
C GLY A 207 9.39 -22.78 -9.42
N LEU A 208 10.39 -22.06 -8.91
CA LEU A 208 10.21 -20.88 -8.07
C LEU A 208 9.78 -19.67 -8.92
N ASN A 209 8.72 -18.99 -8.50
CA ASN A 209 8.24 -17.74 -9.04
C ASN A 209 8.33 -16.66 -7.95
N GLU A 210 8.97 -15.54 -8.27
CA GLU A 210 9.00 -14.34 -7.44
C GLU A 210 8.00 -13.33 -8.01
N ILE A 211 7.06 -12.89 -7.19
CA ILE A 211 5.98 -11.99 -7.58
C ILE A 211 6.13 -10.71 -6.77
N ASN A 212 6.50 -9.63 -7.43
CA ASN A 212 6.62 -8.32 -6.81
C ASN A 212 5.25 -7.66 -6.77
N LEU A 213 4.80 -7.33 -5.57
CA LEU A 213 3.56 -6.62 -5.35
C LEU A 213 3.83 -5.13 -5.12
N SER A 214 3.05 -4.32 -5.82
CA SER A 214 2.97 -2.89 -5.58
C SER A 214 1.53 -2.43 -5.76
N TYR A 215 1.26 -1.20 -5.34
CA TYR A 215 0.01 -0.53 -5.71
C TYR A 215 0.27 0.93 -6.05
N VAL A 216 -0.62 1.49 -6.87
CA VAL A 216 -0.62 2.87 -7.29
C VAL A 216 -1.87 3.54 -6.75
N ASP A 217 -1.68 4.66 -6.05
CA ASP A 217 -2.79 5.45 -5.52
C ASP A 217 -3.38 6.41 -6.56
N VAL A 218 -4.33 7.23 -6.12
CA VAL A 218 -5.06 8.20 -6.96
C VAL A 218 -4.19 9.34 -7.50
N PHE A 219 -2.97 9.46 -7.00
CA PHE A 219 -2.03 10.51 -7.33
C PHE A 219 -0.84 9.98 -8.16
N ASP A 220 -0.99 8.79 -8.73
CA ASP A 220 0.03 8.07 -9.48
C ASP A 220 1.31 7.74 -8.67
N ARG A 221 1.22 7.69 -7.33
CA ARG A 221 2.33 7.27 -6.47
C ARG A 221 2.34 5.75 -6.33
N GLU A 222 3.48 5.14 -6.65
CA GLU A 222 3.66 3.69 -6.55
C GLU A 222 4.36 3.28 -5.25
N TYR A 223 3.78 2.29 -4.56
CA TYR A 223 4.25 1.74 -3.31
C TYR A 223 4.59 0.26 -3.46
N PHE A 224 5.85 -0.08 -3.23
CA PHE A 224 6.25 -1.48 -3.12
C PHE A 224 5.85 -2.03 -1.75
N THR A 225 5.23 -3.21 -1.74
CA THR A 225 4.74 -3.84 -0.51
C THR A 225 5.61 -5.02 -0.13
N GLU A 226 5.56 -6.10 -0.91
CA GLU A 226 6.28 -7.34 -0.65
C GLU A 226 6.58 -8.14 -1.93
N THR A 227 7.46 -9.13 -1.80
CA THR A 227 7.69 -10.15 -2.82
C THR A 227 7.12 -11.47 -2.35
N LEU A 228 6.17 -12.05 -3.09
CA LEU A 228 5.69 -13.40 -2.82
C LEU A 228 6.59 -14.42 -3.53
N SER A 229 7.00 -15.45 -2.80
CA SER A 229 7.74 -16.60 -3.35
C SER A 229 6.81 -17.80 -3.45
N ILE A 230 6.56 -18.31 -4.66
CA ILE A 230 5.62 -19.43 -4.90
C ILE A 230 6.29 -20.48 -5.78
N THR A 231 6.28 -21.74 -5.36
CA THR A 231 6.82 -22.84 -6.17
C THR A 231 5.69 -23.54 -6.92
N PHE A 232 5.69 -23.49 -8.25
CA PHE A 232 4.79 -24.32 -9.07
C PHE A 232 5.47 -25.64 -9.40
N GLN A 233 4.84 -26.75 -9.02
CA GLN A 233 5.27 -28.09 -9.38
C GLN A 233 4.14 -28.76 -10.16
N LYS A 234 4.29 -28.87 -11.49
CA LYS A 234 3.39 -29.66 -12.31
C LYS A 234 3.36 -31.10 -11.79
N ASP A 235 2.17 -31.61 -11.51
CA ASP A 235 2.01 -33.03 -11.23
C ASP A 235 2.51 -33.80 -12.44
N GLU A 236 3.54 -34.63 -12.23
CA GLU A 236 3.90 -35.62 -13.22
C GLU A 236 2.68 -36.52 -13.34
N GLU A 237 1.91 -36.35 -14.42
CA GLU A 237 0.84 -37.27 -14.77
C GLU A 237 1.42 -38.66 -14.58
N ALA A 238 0.91 -39.39 -13.59
CA ALA A 238 1.30 -40.77 -13.37
C ALA A 238 1.11 -41.44 -14.72
N THR A 239 2.22 -41.68 -15.40
CA THR A 239 2.24 -42.33 -16.69
C THR A 239 1.78 -43.73 -16.34
N ASN A 240 0.45 -43.94 -16.43
CA ASN A 240 -0.19 -45.21 -16.26
C ASN A 240 0.33 -46.05 -17.41
N THR A 241 1.53 -46.63 -17.23
CA THR A 241 1.97 -47.82 -17.93
C THR A 241 1.01 -48.91 -17.50
N THR A 242 -0.16 -48.87 -18.13
CA THR A 242 -1.02 -50.03 -18.27
C THR A 242 -0.22 -50.96 -19.17
N ASP A 243 0.76 -51.65 -18.57
CA ASP A 243 1.33 -52.85 -19.16
C ASP A 243 0.15 -53.81 -19.33
N ALA A 244 -0.35 -53.84 -20.56
CA ALA A 244 -1.29 -54.82 -21.04
C ALA A 244 -0.60 -56.19 -20.97
N ASN A 245 -0.61 -56.80 -19.79
CA ASN A 245 -0.14 -58.16 -19.59
C ASN A 245 -1.10 -58.93 -18.68
N ALA A 246 -2.22 -59.35 -19.26
CA ALA A 246 -2.93 -60.56 -18.87
C ALA A 246 -3.99 -60.92 -19.93
N SER A 247 -3.55 -61.38 -21.11
CA SER A 247 -4.36 -62.30 -21.90
C SER A 247 -4.35 -63.66 -21.20
N VAL A 248 -5.12 -63.79 -20.11
CA VAL A 248 -5.40 -65.07 -19.45
C VAL A 248 -6.68 -65.64 -20.08
N ASP A 249 -6.45 -66.70 -20.85
CA ASP A 249 -7.30 -67.85 -21.16
C ASP A 249 -8.78 -67.83 -20.71
N PRO A 250 -9.77 -67.86 -21.63
CA PRO A 250 -11.18 -67.92 -21.29
C PRO A 250 -11.58 -69.36 -20.91
N LYS A 251 -11.56 -69.68 -19.62
CA LYS A 251 -12.29 -70.84 -19.07
C LYS A 251 -13.56 -70.38 -18.36
N ASN A 252 -14.63 -70.34 -19.15
CA ASN A 252 -15.85 -71.12 -18.90
C ASN A 252 -16.19 -71.38 -17.42
N ASP A 253 -17.11 -70.60 -16.85
CA ASP A 253 -18.01 -71.15 -15.85
C ASP A 253 -19.43 -70.60 -15.98
N LYS A 254 -20.37 -71.53 -15.85
CA LYS A 254 -21.81 -71.41 -16.06
C LYS A 254 -22.51 -71.31 -14.70
N GLY A 255 -23.58 -70.51 -14.65
CA GLY A 255 -24.57 -70.53 -13.57
C GLY A 255 -24.20 -69.58 -12.43
N GLU A 256 -25.10 -68.89 -11.75
CA GLU A 256 -26.52 -69.13 -11.55
C GLU A 256 -27.26 -67.81 -11.28
N THR A 257 -28.56 -67.90 -11.48
CA THR A 257 -29.61 -66.90 -11.37
C THR A 257 -30.11 -66.65 -9.94
N LEU A 258 -30.47 -65.38 -9.65
CA LEU A 258 -31.55 -64.83 -8.76
C LEU A 258 -31.28 -64.65 -7.25
N PRO A 259 -32.10 -63.85 -6.50
CA PRO A 259 -33.09 -62.81 -6.87
C PRO A 259 -32.93 -61.45 -6.12
N ARG A 260 -33.70 -60.45 -6.58
CA ARG A 260 -34.00 -59.18 -5.90
C ARG A 260 -34.64 -59.40 -4.53
N GLN A 261 -34.21 -58.64 -3.54
CA GLN A 261 -35.02 -58.27 -2.38
C GLN A 261 -35.10 -56.73 -2.27
N PHE A 262 -36.23 -56.30 -1.73
CA PHE A 262 -36.83 -54.98 -1.77
C PHE A 262 -36.05 -53.90 -1.03
#